data_AF-A0A0P9IA78-F1
#
_entry.id   AF-A0A0P9IA78-F1
#
_cell.length_a   1.000
_cell.length_b   1.000
_cell.length_c   1.000
_cell.angle_alpha   90.00
_cell.angle_beta   90.00
_cell.angle_gamma   90.00
#
_symmetry.space_group_name_H-M   'P 1'
#
loop_
_entity.id
_entity.type
_entity.pdbx_description
1 polymer ?
#
loop_
_entity_poly.entity_id
_entity_poly.type
_entity_poly.pdbx_seq_one_letter_code
_entity_poly.pdbx_strand_id
1 'polypeptide(L)'
;MDINGATLGGPLNVPTANTPISSMRSAQRTPTDLRVVIDLKKGVTPKSFTLAPNQQYGNRLVVDLYDNAADANPTPVIPDTAANTAPAVPVSPAKPEIKLTPVPNGKRDIVVVIDAGHGGEDPGASGGAGQKEKNVVLSIAKE
;
A
#
# COMPACT_ATOMS: atom_id res chain seq x y z
N MET A 1 -3.82 20.65 -7.06
CA MET A 1 -2.69 20.44 -7.98
C MET A 1 -3.05 20.93 -9.36
N ASP A 2 -2.07 21.49 -10.07
CA ASP A 2 -2.21 21.95 -11.45
C ASP A 2 -1.38 21.04 -12.36
N ILE A 3 -1.98 20.61 -13.46
CA ILE A 3 -1.42 19.66 -14.42
C ILE A 3 -1.43 20.34 -15.78
N ASN A 4 -0.24 20.64 -16.29
CA ASN A 4 -0.07 21.28 -17.59
C ASN A 4 -0.11 20.23 -18.70
N GLY A 5 -0.67 20.59 -19.86
CA GLY A 5 -0.81 19.68 -21.00
C GLY A 5 -1.85 18.56 -20.80
N ALA A 6 -2.83 18.75 -19.92
CA ALA A 6 -3.86 17.79 -19.61
C ALA A 6 -5.28 18.38 -19.79
N THR A 7 -6.17 17.53 -20.31
CA THR A 7 -7.61 17.74 -20.30
C THR A 7 -8.28 16.58 -19.56
N LEU A 8 -9.43 16.86 -18.95
CA LEU A 8 -10.15 15.81 -18.23
C LEU A 8 -10.88 14.88 -19.22
N GLY A 9 -10.46 13.62 -19.28
CA GLY A 9 -11.05 12.61 -20.16
C GLY A 9 -12.34 11.95 -19.66
N GLY A 10 -12.73 12.20 -18.40
CA GLY A 10 -13.91 11.57 -17.79
C GLY A 10 -14.13 12.02 -16.34
N PRO A 11 -15.25 11.61 -15.71
CA PRO A 11 -15.56 12.01 -14.34
C PRO A 11 -14.55 11.44 -13.34
N LEU A 12 -14.20 12.25 -12.33
CA LEU A 12 -13.34 11.84 -11.21
C LEU A 12 -14.16 11.16 -10.10
N ASN A 13 -14.75 10.01 -10.41
CA ASN A 13 -15.54 9.25 -9.43
C ASN A 13 -14.67 8.19 -8.74
N VAL A 14 -14.25 8.48 -7.50
CA VAL A 14 -13.49 7.52 -6.67
C VAL A 14 -14.22 7.27 -5.34
N PRO A 15 -14.23 6.03 -4.84
CA PRO A 15 -14.73 5.75 -3.50
C PRO A 15 -13.90 6.51 -2.44
N THR A 16 -14.57 7.31 -1.60
CA THR A 16 -13.95 8.08 -0.51
C THR A 16 -14.25 7.52 0.88
N ALA A 17 -14.96 6.39 0.94
CA ALA A 17 -15.19 5.66 2.17
C ALA A 17 -13.86 5.13 2.73
N ASN A 18 -13.62 5.32 4.03
CA ASN A 18 -12.38 4.92 4.72
C ASN A 18 -11.09 5.55 4.16
N THR A 19 -11.18 6.74 3.55
CA THR A 19 -10.02 7.53 3.12
C THR A 19 -10.02 8.90 3.80
N PRO A 20 -8.87 9.61 3.85
CA PRO A 20 -8.83 11.00 4.29
C PRO A 20 -9.49 11.99 3.31
N ILE A 21 -9.97 11.54 2.15
CA ILE A 21 -10.55 12.39 1.11
C ILE A 21 -12.05 12.61 1.40
N SER A 22 -12.51 13.86 1.34
CA SER A 22 -13.93 14.21 1.43
C SER A 22 -14.57 14.37 0.06
N SER A 23 -13.90 15.05 -0.87
CA SER A 23 -14.40 15.29 -2.23
C SER A 23 -13.25 15.44 -3.22
N MET A 24 -13.52 15.18 -4.51
CA MET A 24 -12.60 15.52 -5.58
C MET A 24 -13.31 16.37 -6.62
N ARG A 25 -12.62 17.43 -7.05
CA ARG A 25 -13.11 18.40 -8.02
C ARG A 25 -12.06 18.64 -9.08
N SER A 26 -12.51 19.07 -10.24
CA SER A 26 -11.62 19.47 -11.32
C SER A 26 -12.13 20.72 -12.02
N ALA A 27 -11.21 21.46 -12.60
CA ALA A 27 -11.51 22.60 -13.44
C ALA A 27 -10.48 22.72 -14.55
N GLN A 28 -10.95 22.86 -15.79
CA GLN A 28 -10.10 23.19 -16.92
C GLN A 28 -9.77 24.70 -16.81
N ARG A 29 -8.50 25.04 -16.53
CA ARG A 29 -8.04 26.43 -16.34
C ARG A 29 -7.73 27.11 -17.67
N THR A 30 -7.19 26.35 -18.61
CA THR A 30 -6.94 26.72 -20.01
C THR A 30 -7.26 25.49 -20.88
N PRO A 31 -7.31 25.59 -22.22
CA PRO A 31 -7.53 24.42 -23.08
C PRO A 31 -6.57 23.25 -22.85
N THR A 32 -5.41 23.50 -22.23
CA THR A 32 -4.38 22.49 -21.95
C THR A 32 -4.06 22.33 -20.47
N ASP A 33 -4.61 23.12 -19.55
CA ASP A 33 -4.23 23.04 -18.14
C ASP A 33 -5.40 22.61 -17.27
N LEU A 34 -5.22 21.50 -16.55
CA LEU A 34 -6.20 20.92 -15.66
C LEU A 34 -5.82 21.18 -14.21
N ARG A 35 -6.73 21.77 -13.45
CA ARG A 35 -6.64 21.82 -11.99
C ARG A 35 -7.45 20.68 -11.40
N VAL A 36 -6.83 19.91 -10.51
CA VAL A 36 -7.50 18.91 -9.66
C VAL A 36 -7.40 19.37 -8.21
N VAL A 37 -8.53 19.37 -7.50
CA VAL A 37 -8.63 19.74 -6.10
C VAL A 37 -9.14 18.53 -5.32
N ILE A 38 -8.39 18.14 -4.30
CA ILE A 38 -8.74 17.05 -3.39
C ILE A 38 -9.07 17.70 -2.05
N ASP A 39 -10.34 17.66 -1.67
CA ASP A 39 -10.77 18.13 -0.36
C ASP A 39 -10.53 17.02 0.66
N LEU A 40 -10.04 17.37 1.85
CA LEU A 40 -9.62 16.42 2.86
C LEU A 40 -10.47 16.53 4.13
N LYS A 41 -10.65 15.41 4.83
CA LYS A 41 -11.32 15.32 6.13
C LYS A 41 -10.41 15.73 7.28
N LYS A 42 -9.10 15.55 7.12
CA LYS A 42 -8.06 15.87 8.09
C LYS A 42 -6.76 16.25 7.38
N GLY A 43 -5.79 16.79 8.13
CA GLY A 43 -4.46 17.07 7.60
C GLY A 43 -3.73 15.79 7.18
N VAL A 44 -2.98 15.86 6.09
CA VAL A 44 -2.16 14.76 5.56
C VAL A 44 -0.80 15.30 5.09
N THR A 45 0.17 14.42 4.98
CA THR A 45 1.47 14.67 4.35
C THR A 45 1.45 14.08 2.93
N PRO A 46 1.34 14.91 1.87
CA PRO A 46 1.29 14.42 0.50
C PRO A 46 2.68 14.09 -0.05
N LYS A 47 2.77 13.07 -0.90
CA LYS A 47 3.94 12.76 -1.72
C LYS A 47 3.48 12.48 -3.15
N SER A 48 4.20 13.02 -4.14
CA SER A 48 3.84 12.82 -5.54
C SER A 48 5.04 12.40 -6.38
N PHE A 49 4.81 11.54 -7.36
CA PHE A 49 5.81 11.11 -8.33
C PHE A 49 5.14 10.68 -9.64
N THR A 50 5.91 10.65 -10.73
CA THR A 50 5.44 10.15 -12.02
C THR A 50 5.98 8.77 -12.29
N LEU A 51 5.20 7.96 -12.99
CA LEU A 51 5.61 6.67 -13.52
C LEU A 51 5.57 6.72 -15.05
N ALA A 52 6.64 6.22 -15.66
CA ALA A 52 6.71 5.98 -17.08
C ALA A 52 5.60 4.99 -17.52
N PRO A 53 5.16 5.05 -18.78
CA PRO A 53 4.21 4.10 -19.31
C PRO A 53 4.82 2.69 -19.35
N ASN A 54 3.95 1.68 -19.28
CA ASN A 54 4.30 0.28 -19.49
C ASN A 54 3.31 -0.38 -20.47
N GLN A 55 3.36 -1.70 -20.63
CA GLN A 55 2.48 -2.41 -21.57
C GLN A 55 0.98 -2.27 -21.27
N GLN A 56 0.62 -2.05 -20.00
CA GLN A 56 -0.77 -2.02 -19.53
C GLN A 56 -1.31 -0.60 -19.30
N TYR A 57 -0.43 0.34 -18.92
CA TYR A 57 -0.81 1.68 -18.49
C TYR A 57 0.04 2.76 -19.17
N GLY A 58 -0.58 3.90 -19.48
CA GLY A 58 0.10 5.09 -19.97
C GLY A 58 0.91 5.82 -18.89
N ASN A 59 1.28 7.08 -19.15
CA ASN A 59 1.90 7.94 -18.14
C ASN A 59 0.99 8.08 -16.91
N ARG A 60 1.56 7.92 -15.71
CA ARG A 60 0.81 8.04 -14.45
C ARG A 60 1.43 9.08 -13.55
N LEU A 61 0.60 9.96 -13.00
CA LEU A 61 0.93 10.78 -11.84
C LEU A 61 0.33 10.09 -10.61
N VAL A 62 1.18 9.72 -9.66
CA VAL A 62 0.79 9.11 -8.39
C VAL A 62 0.88 10.16 -7.30
N VAL A 63 -0.15 10.22 -6.45
CA VAL A 63 -0.22 11.13 -5.31
C VAL A 63 -0.64 10.31 -4.08
N ASP A 64 0.31 10.09 -3.19
CA ASP A 64 0.10 9.43 -1.91
C ASP A 64 -0.25 10.47 -0.84
N LEU A 65 -1.25 10.19 -0.02
CA LEU A 65 -1.70 11.05 1.08
C LEU A 65 -1.51 10.30 2.39
N TYR A 66 -0.44 10.61 3.12
CA TYR A 66 -0.12 9.95 4.39
C TYR A 66 -0.79 10.68 5.56
N ASP A 67 -1.33 9.92 6.50
CA ASP A 67 -1.76 10.49 7.78
C ASP A 67 -0.58 11.15 8.49
N ASN A 68 -0.84 12.24 9.21
CA ASN A 68 0.19 12.85 10.04
C ASN A 68 0.56 11.88 11.18
N ALA A 69 1.84 11.83 11.54
CA ALA A 69 2.34 10.87 12.54
C ALA A 69 1.62 10.95 13.91
N ALA A 70 1.06 12.11 14.27
CA ALA A 70 0.28 12.29 15.48
C ALA A 70 -1.11 11.61 15.43
N ASP A 71 -1.62 11.33 14.23
CA ASP A 71 -2.91 10.67 13.98
C ASP A 71 -2.76 9.16 13.75
N ALA A 72 -1.53 8.65 13.69
CA ALA A 72 -1.26 7.23 13.56
C ALA A 72 -1.65 6.54 14.87
N ASN A 73 -2.70 5.72 14.83
CA ASN A 73 -3.02 4.80 15.92
C ASN A 73 -1.75 3.97 16.21
N PRO A 74 -1.27 3.86 17.46
CA PRO A 74 -0.02 3.17 17.74
C PRO A 74 -0.11 1.75 17.19
N THR A 75 0.74 1.44 16.21
CA THR A 75 0.98 0.07 15.77
C THR A 75 1.36 -0.74 17.00
N PRO A 76 0.89 -1.99 17.16
CA PRO A 76 1.44 -2.89 18.14
C PRO A 76 2.95 -2.92 17.96
N VAL A 77 3.69 -2.36 18.92
CA VAL A 77 5.14 -2.40 18.92
C VAL A 77 5.54 -3.85 19.15
N ILE A 78 5.92 -4.54 18.09
CA ILE A 78 6.70 -5.76 18.23
C ILE A 78 8.06 -5.29 18.78
N PRO A 79 8.50 -5.75 19.96
CA PRO A 79 9.82 -5.41 20.46
C PRO A 79 10.86 -5.91 19.45
N ASP A 80 11.49 -4.98 18.74
CA ASP A 80 12.54 -5.29 17.78
C ASP A 80 13.74 -5.83 18.57
N THR A 81 13.94 -7.15 18.53
CA THR A 81 15.10 -7.76 19.15
C THR A 81 16.27 -7.59 18.20
N ALA A 82 17.13 -6.64 18.54
CA ALA A 82 18.54 -6.53 18.20
C ALA A 82 18.89 -6.36 16.71
N ALA A 83 19.32 -5.12 16.42
CA ALA A 83 20.23 -4.71 15.38
C ALA A 83 21.21 -5.83 14.94
N ASN A 84 21.05 -6.25 13.69
CA ASN A 84 21.93 -7.17 12.99
C ASN A 84 23.31 -6.51 12.81
N THR A 85 24.24 -6.78 13.72
CA THR A 85 25.67 -6.47 13.50
C THR A 85 26.26 -7.62 12.70
N ALA A 86 26.71 -7.35 11.48
CA ALA A 86 27.28 -8.35 10.59
C ALA A 86 28.64 -8.88 11.11
N PRO A 87 28.87 -10.21 11.01
CA PRO A 87 30.18 -10.70 10.59
C PRO A 87 30.10 -11.57 9.33
N ALA A 88 31.05 -11.38 8.43
CA ALA A 88 31.20 -12.08 7.17
C ALA A 88 31.70 -13.53 7.33
N VAL A 89 31.02 -14.50 6.70
CA VAL A 89 31.59 -15.70 6.02
C VAL A 89 30.51 -16.33 5.12
N PRO A 90 30.85 -16.92 3.95
CA PRO A 90 29.86 -17.53 3.06
C PRO A 90 29.59 -18.99 3.47
N VAL A 91 28.32 -19.34 3.69
CA VAL A 91 27.89 -20.74 3.79
C VAL A 91 26.70 -21.01 2.87
N SER A 92 26.81 -22.12 2.14
CA SER A 92 25.86 -22.74 1.20
C SER A 92 24.42 -22.82 1.75
N PRO A 93 23.36 -22.73 0.92
CA PRO A 93 21.98 -22.70 1.40
C PRO A 93 21.56 -24.05 2.00
N ALA A 94 21.66 -24.17 3.32
CA ALA A 94 20.95 -25.17 4.08
C ALA A 94 19.49 -24.74 4.25
N LYS A 95 18.56 -25.64 3.96
CA LYS A 95 17.14 -25.53 4.30
C LYS A 95 16.99 -25.11 5.77
N PRO A 96 16.19 -24.09 6.12
CA PRO A 96 16.03 -23.70 7.52
C PRO A 96 15.39 -24.86 8.29
N GLU A 97 16.15 -25.53 9.14
CA GLU A 97 15.60 -26.41 10.16
C GLU A 97 14.98 -25.53 11.25
N ILE A 98 13.65 -25.58 11.37
CA ILE A 98 12.95 -24.90 12.46
C ILE A 98 13.31 -25.63 13.77
N LYS A 99 14.34 -25.14 14.47
CA LYS A 99 14.70 -25.64 15.80
C LYS A 99 13.74 -25.04 16.83
N LEU A 100 12.61 -25.70 17.03
CA LEU A 100 11.71 -25.39 18.14
C LEU A 100 12.40 -25.82 19.45
N THR A 101 12.78 -24.86 20.29
CA THR A 101 13.21 -25.15 21.67
C THR A 101 12.05 -25.80 22.44
N PRO A 102 12.21 -26.97 23.06
CA PRO A 102 11.19 -27.53 23.95
C PRO A 102 11.06 -26.67 25.20
N VAL A 103 9.85 -26.23 25.54
CA VAL A 103 9.57 -25.54 26.81
C VAL A 103 8.93 -26.52 27.78
N PRO A 104 9.51 -26.75 28.97
CA PRO A 104 8.85 -27.53 30.02
C PRO A 104 7.60 -26.79 30.52
N ASN A 105 6.42 -27.39 30.32
CA ASN A 105 5.13 -27.02 30.94
C ASN A 105 4.55 -25.60 30.78
N GLY A 106 5.00 -24.80 29.80
CA GLY A 106 4.43 -23.48 29.52
C GLY A 106 3.84 -23.36 28.11
N LYS A 107 2.65 -22.76 27.99
CA LYS A 107 2.18 -22.21 26.70
C LYS A 107 3.11 -21.04 26.34
N ARG A 108 3.74 -21.06 25.17
CA ARG A 108 4.47 -19.90 24.62
C ARG A 108 3.50 -19.00 23.88
N ASP A 109 3.77 -17.70 23.89
CA ASP A 109 3.18 -16.79 22.92
C ASP A 109 3.75 -17.13 21.54
N ILE A 110 2.89 -17.60 20.65
CA ILE A 110 3.25 -17.87 19.25
C ILE A 110 2.89 -16.63 18.46
N VAL A 111 3.90 -15.91 17.99
CA VAL A 111 3.71 -14.79 17.07
C VAL A 111 3.65 -15.35 15.66
N VAL A 112 2.50 -15.18 15.00
CA VAL A 112 2.30 -15.53 13.58
C VAL A 112 2.13 -14.23 12.82
N VAL A 113 2.93 -14.04 11.76
CA VAL A 113 2.78 -12.94 10.81
C VAL A 113 2.09 -13.47 9.57
N ILE A 114 0.97 -12.86 9.19
CA ILE A 114 0.23 -13.17 7.97
C ILE A 114 0.44 -12.01 6.99
N ASP A 115 0.86 -12.34 5.77
CA ASP A 115 1.01 -11.37 4.68
C ASP A 115 0.02 -11.70 3.56
N ALA A 116 -0.94 -10.81 3.33
CA ALA A 116 -1.90 -10.94 2.24
C ALA A 116 -1.31 -10.25 1.01
N GLY A 117 -0.85 -11.03 0.04
CA GLY A 117 -0.16 -10.52 -1.15
C GLY A 117 -0.99 -9.54 -2.00
N HIS A 118 -0.27 -8.71 -2.78
CA HIS A 118 -0.83 -7.66 -3.65
C HIS A 118 -1.63 -6.59 -2.90
N GLY A 119 -2.35 -5.73 -3.62
CA GLY A 119 -3.17 -4.66 -3.03
C GLY A 119 -3.12 -3.35 -3.81
N GLY A 120 -4.02 -2.43 -3.43
CA GLY A 120 -4.12 -1.13 -4.09
C GLY A 120 -4.41 -1.28 -5.59
N GLU A 121 -3.59 -0.67 -6.44
CA GLU A 121 -3.71 -0.77 -7.90
C GLU A 121 -3.34 -2.15 -8.44
N ASP A 122 -2.43 -2.89 -7.79
CA ASP A 122 -2.00 -4.21 -8.23
C ASP A 122 -3.05 -5.27 -7.83
N PRO A 123 -3.80 -5.86 -8.79
CA PRO A 123 -4.78 -6.88 -8.49
C PRO A 123 -4.16 -8.25 -8.21
N GLY A 124 -2.89 -8.47 -8.55
CA GLY A 124 -2.29 -9.79 -8.71
C GLY A 124 -2.89 -10.55 -9.90
N ALA A 125 -2.84 -11.88 -9.86
CA ALA A 125 -3.44 -12.73 -10.87
C ALA A 125 -4.96 -12.50 -10.99
N SER A 126 -5.46 -12.55 -12.23
CA SER A 126 -6.89 -12.44 -12.54
C SER A 126 -7.43 -13.77 -13.05
N GLY A 127 -8.49 -14.28 -12.42
CA GLY A 127 -9.16 -15.53 -12.80
C GLY A 127 -10.06 -15.37 -14.01
N GLY A 128 -10.35 -16.47 -14.71
CA GLY A 128 -11.20 -16.47 -15.91
C GLY A 128 -12.64 -16.00 -15.69
N ALA A 129 -13.13 -16.00 -14.45
CA ALA A 129 -14.44 -15.46 -14.07
C ALA A 129 -14.35 -14.10 -13.36
N GLY A 130 -13.21 -13.39 -13.47
CA GLY A 130 -13.03 -12.03 -12.97
C GLY A 130 -12.57 -11.92 -11.51
N GLN A 131 -12.19 -13.03 -10.87
CA GLN A 131 -11.59 -12.98 -9.54
C GLN A 131 -10.26 -12.24 -9.57
N LYS A 132 -9.96 -11.47 -8.52
CA LYS A 132 -8.67 -10.79 -8.34
C LYS A 132 -7.97 -11.38 -7.13
N GLU A 133 -6.74 -11.81 -7.31
CA GLU A 133 -5.92 -12.44 -6.26
C GLU A 133 -5.94 -11.63 -4.96
N LYS A 134 -5.71 -10.31 -5.03
CA LYS A 134 -5.71 -9.41 -3.85
C LYS A 134 -6.96 -9.53 -2.97
N ASN A 135 -8.13 -9.82 -3.57
CA ASN A 135 -9.38 -9.93 -2.82
C ASN A 135 -9.48 -11.30 -2.12
N VAL A 136 -8.99 -12.35 -2.77
CA VAL A 136 -9.04 -13.72 -2.25
C VAL A 136 -8.08 -13.88 -1.09
N VAL A 137 -6.82 -13.48 -1.28
CA VAL A 137 -5.78 -13.63 -0.24
C VAL A 137 -6.08 -12.77 0.99
N LEU A 138 -6.61 -11.55 0.81
CA LEU A 138 -7.03 -10.70 1.92
C LEU A 138 -8.24 -11.29 2.67
N SER A 139 -9.15 -11.97 1.99
CA SER A 139 -10.29 -12.62 2.65
C SER A 139 -9.84 -13.82 3.47
N ILE A 140 -8.94 -14.65 2.94
CA ILE A 140 -8.36 -15.79 3.67
C ILE A 140 -7.57 -15.32 4.89
N ALA A 141 -6.82 -14.22 4.77
CA ALA A 141 -6.03 -13.68 5.87
C ALA A 141 -6.86 -13.10 7.05
N LYS A 142 -8.16 -12.86 6.84
CA LYS A 142 -9.08 -12.30 7.86
C LYS A 142 -9.91 -13.36 8.59
N GLU A 143 -9.89 -14.60 8.12
CA GLU A 143 -10.55 -15.76 8.74
C GLU A 143 -9.68 -16.34 9.86
#